data_AF-A0A9P5LC83-F1
#
_entry.id   AF-A0A9P5LC83-F1
#
_cell.length_a   1.000
_cell.length_b   1.000
_cell.length_c   1.000
_cell.angle_alpha   90.00
_cell.angle_beta   90.00
_cell.angle_gamma   90.00
#
_symmetry.space_group_name_H-M   'P 1'
#
loop_
_entity.id
_entity.type
_entity.pdbx_description
1 polymer ?
#
loop_
_entity_poly.entity_id
_entity_poly.type
_entity_poly.pdbx_seq_one_letter_code
_entity_poly.pdbx_strand_id
1 'polypeptide(L)'
;MAIPGKSVASTAHVNMMTDTIIANVPAEGLRAIMRSLLASHPEVTGAFERETRSYIQESAAAALNAKDPMIDLKSLRETQNIIRCMVGSGLSFQSLPLLSKLAVQGMECKLDSGRVDESENFLASVDGDIVQTMTAVQKSLFVITGVRKLSDDENLLLETLYLSLVNCQKVSRDMKQEYPYIRGLDATSNVFGVAQPIDTTLDSTSLNEEASKVPLPVEIKETFQLKDRKIPRIFSGLWQMSSPAWGAAPTSKIVNQFSKHVQGGFTAFDMADHYGDAEIIFGRFRSSYPHKDAVFAATKYCVFHPMEVTRQVVFDNVSERCQRLQQDKVDLLQFHWQFYEDKQYIKALQYLAEDERVSMIGLCNFDTKHLGEVLDSGITIHTNQIQV
;
A
#
# COMPACT_ATOMS: atom_id res chain seq x y z
N MET A 1 39.97 26.41 11.89
CA MET A 1 38.59 26.83 12.22
C MET A 1 38.00 27.51 11.01
N ALA A 2 37.21 26.78 10.21
CA ALA A 2 36.41 27.38 9.16
C ALA A 2 35.02 27.67 9.75
N ILE A 3 34.59 28.92 9.63
CA ILE A 3 33.28 29.39 10.11
C ILE A 3 32.21 28.78 9.20
N PRO A 4 31.15 28.12 9.71
CA PRO A 4 30.07 27.62 8.88
C PRO A 4 29.29 28.81 8.31
N GLY A 5 29.18 28.86 6.98
CA GLY A 5 28.33 29.82 6.29
C GLY A 5 26.88 29.66 6.74
N LYS A 6 26.31 30.73 7.30
CA LYS A 6 24.88 30.87 7.53
C LYS A 6 24.16 30.68 6.19
N SER A 7 23.30 29.67 6.06
CA SER A 7 22.37 29.58 4.94
C SER A 7 21.42 30.77 5.02
N VAL A 8 21.49 31.66 4.03
CA VAL A 8 20.53 32.74 3.86
C VAL A 8 19.24 32.09 3.35
N ALA A 9 18.21 32.02 4.20
CA ALA A 9 16.86 31.72 3.74
C ALA A 9 16.42 32.88 2.84
N SER A 10 16.46 32.67 1.51
CA SER A 10 15.90 33.63 0.56
C SER A 10 14.41 33.32 0.41
N THR A 11 13.57 33.87 1.29
CA THR A 11 12.13 33.90 1.03
C THR A 11 11.88 34.87 -0.12
N ALA A 12 11.76 34.33 -1.34
CA ALA A 12 11.35 35.10 -2.50
C ALA A 12 9.89 35.57 -2.30
N HIS A 13 9.61 36.84 -2.62
CA HIS A 13 8.26 37.39 -2.57
C HIS A 13 7.34 36.62 -3.53
N VAL A 14 6.25 36.04 -3.03
CA VAL A 14 5.22 35.43 -3.89
C VAL A 14 4.57 36.54 -4.71
N ASN A 15 4.66 36.49 -6.03
CA ASN A 15 4.04 37.46 -6.91
C ASN A 15 2.54 37.60 -6.57
N MET A 16 2.05 38.83 -6.37
CA MET A 16 0.64 39.09 -6.01
C MET A 16 -0.36 38.50 -7.02
N MET A 17 0.03 38.37 -8.29
CA MET A 17 -0.80 37.71 -9.30
C MET A 17 -0.91 36.21 -9.06
N THR A 18 0.15 35.56 -8.59
CA THR A 18 0.14 34.14 -8.22
C THR A 18 -0.69 33.91 -6.96
N ASP A 19 -0.60 34.81 -5.98
CA ASP A 19 -1.43 34.74 -4.77
C ASP A 19 -2.93 34.84 -5.11
N THR A 20 -3.30 35.68 -6.07
CA THR A 20 -4.66 35.76 -6.59
C THR A 20 -5.15 34.42 -7.15
N ILE A 21 -4.28 33.65 -7.81
CA ILE A 21 -4.63 32.30 -8.28
C ILE A 21 -4.89 31.38 -7.08
N ILE A 22 -3.99 31.35 -6.09
CA ILE A 22 -4.12 30.49 -4.90
C ILE A 22 -5.42 30.81 -4.14
N ALA A 23 -5.74 32.10 -3.98
CA ALA A 23 -6.90 32.54 -3.21
C ALA A 23 -8.25 32.21 -3.89
N ASN A 24 -8.29 32.06 -5.22
CA ASN A 24 -9.54 31.95 -5.98
C ASN A 24 -9.74 30.59 -6.66
N VAL A 25 -8.69 29.78 -6.86
CA VAL A 25 -8.83 28.44 -7.41
C VAL A 25 -9.54 27.53 -6.39
N PRO A 26 -10.60 26.79 -6.77
CA PRO A 26 -11.25 25.84 -5.89
C PRO A 26 -10.28 24.75 -5.42
N ALA A 27 -10.49 24.21 -4.21
CA ALA A 27 -9.59 23.20 -3.62
C ALA A 27 -9.31 22.00 -4.55
N GLU A 28 -10.33 21.48 -5.25
CA GLU A 28 -10.13 20.39 -6.22
C GLU A 28 -9.25 20.82 -7.41
N GLY A 29 -9.41 22.05 -7.89
CA GLY A 29 -8.56 22.62 -8.92
C GLY A 29 -7.12 22.76 -8.45
N LEU A 30 -6.90 23.22 -7.22
CA LEU A 30 -5.56 23.33 -6.64
C LEU A 30 -4.89 21.95 -6.50
N ARG A 31 -5.63 20.92 -6.10
CA ARG A 31 -5.13 19.53 -6.06
C ARG A 31 -4.77 19.02 -7.46
N ALA A 32 -5.60 19.29 -8.47
CA ALA A 32 -5.31 18.88 -9.85
C ALA A 32 -4.05 19.58 -10.40
N ILE A 33 -3.93 20.89 -10.18
CA ILE A 33 -2.75 21.67 -10.57
C ILE A 33 -1.50 21.15 -9.86
N MET A 34 -1.57 20.92 -8.55
CA MET A 34 -0.44 20.41 -7.77
C MET A 34 0.02 19.03 -8.27
N ARG A 35 -0.92 18.10 -8.54
CA ARG A 35 -0.58 16.79 -9.12
C ARG A 35 0.10 16.94 -10.48
N SER A 36 -0.41 17.83 -11.34
CA SER A 36 0.20 18.11 -12.64
C SER A 36 1.60 18.69 -12.50
N LEU A 37 1.81 19.62 -11.54
CA LEU A 37 3.12 20.23 -11.28
C LEU A 37 4.12 19.17 -10.83
N LEU A 38 3.76 18.34 -9.85
CA LEU A 38 4.63 17.27 -9.33
C LEU A 38 4.96 16.20 -10.40
N ALA A 39 4.03 15.91 -11.30
CA ALA A 39 4.26 14.95 -12.38
C ALA A 39 5.18 15.51 -13.48
N SER A 40 5.07 16.80 -13.80
CA SER A 40 5.85 17.45 -14.87
C SER A 40 7.19 18.01 -14.40
N HIS A 41 7.31 18.32 -13.10
CA HIS A 41 8.47 18.94 -12.48
C HIS A 41 8.83 18.19 -11.17
N PRO A 42 9.43 16.99 -11.27
CA PRO A 42 9.73 16.14 -10.11
C PRO A 42 10.59 16.83 -9.03
N GLU A 43 11.41 17.81 -9.41
CA GLU A 43 12.25 18.62 -8.53
C GLU A 43 11.46 19.42 -7.48
N VAL A 44 10.17 19.69 -7.73
CA VAL A 44 9.29 20.43 -6.81
C VAL A 44 8.89 19.56 -5.61
N THR A 45 8.88 18.24 -5.76
CA THR A 45 8.37 17.27 -4.76
C THR A 45 8.99 17.47 -3.38
N GLY A 46 10.33 17.51 -3.30
CA GLY A 46 11.02 17.65 -2.02
C GLY A 46 10.75 19.00 -1.32
N ALA A 47 10.50 20.06 -2.09
CA ALA A 47 10.11 21.35 -1.53
C ALA A 47 8.68 21.32 -0.99
N PHE A 48 7.74 20.78 -1.76
CA PHE A 48 6.34 20.62 -1.34
C PHE A 48 6.23 19.80 -0.05
N GLU A 49 6.93 18.67 0.03
CA GLU A 49 6.96 17.84 1.23
C GLU A 49 7.54 18.58 2.45
N ARG A 50 8.62 19.34 2.25
CA ARG A 50 9.24 20.12 3.35
C ARG A 50 8.30 21.19 3.88
N GLU A 51 7.68 21.99 3.01
CA GLU A 51 6.73 23.02 3.46
C GLU A 51 5.50 22.38 4.12
N THR A 52 5.08 21.20 3.65
CA THR A 52 4.02 20.41 4.30
C THR A 52 4.40 19.98 5.72
N ARG A 53 5.64 19.50 5.93
CA ARG A 53 6.15 19.16 7.28
C ARG A 53 6.12 20.36 8.21
N SER A 54 6.56 21.52 7.73
CA SER A 54 6.54 22.76 8.51
C SER A 54 5.12 23.20 8.87
N TYR A 55 4.19 23.12 7.92
CA TYR A 55 2.79 23.45 8.15
C TYR A 55 2.11 22.54 9.18
N ILE A 56 2.37 21.23 9.12
CA ILE A 56 1.63 20.26 9.94
C ILE A 56 2.18 20.10 11.36
N GLN A 57 3.41 20.56 11.63
CA GLN A 57 4.11 20.32 12.89
C GLN A 57 3.34 20.83 14.11
N GLU A 58 2.82 22.06 14.06
CA GLU A 58 2.05 22.65 15.16
C GLU A 58 0.72 21.92 15.37
N SER A 59 0.02 21.59 14.28
CA SER A 59 -1.25 20.87 14.32
C SER A 59 -1.08 19.46 14.89
N ALA A 60 -0.01 18.75 14.52
CA ALA A 60 0.31 17.43 15.04
C ALA A 60 0.62 17.47 16.54
N ALA A 61 1.41 18.44 16.99
CA ALA A 61 1.70 18.62 18.41
C ALA A 61 0.44 18.95 19.22
N ALA A 62 -0.44 19.80 18.69
CA ALA A 62 -1.72 20.13 19.33
C ALA A 62 -2.64 18.90 19.43
N ALA A 63 -2.79 18.14 18.34
CA ALA A 63 -3.62 16.93 18.31
C ALA A 63 -3.13 15.86 19.30
N LEU A 64 -1.80 15.71 19.44
CA LEU A 64 -1.22 14.74 20.37
C LEU A 64 -1.52 15.13 21.83
N ASN A 65 -1.34 16.41 22.16
CA ASN A 65 -1.50 16.95 23.51
C ASN A 65 -2.96 17.23 23.92
N ALA A 66 -3.91 17.20 22.99
CA ALA A 66 -5.32 17.41 23.29
C ALA A 66 -5.81 16.38 24.32
N LYS A 67 -6.23 16.85 25.51
CA LYS A 67 -6.83 16.04 26.57
C LYS A 67 -8.32 15.88 26.28
N ASP A 68 -8.79 14.63 26.20
CA ASP A 68 -10.20 14.24 26.07
C ASP A 68 -11.11 15.27 25.37
N PRO A 69 -10.86 15.58 24.09
CA PRO A 69 -11.87 16.29 23.31
C PRO A 69 -13.13 15.43 23.25
N MET A 70 -14.29 16.07 23.21
CA MET A 70 -15.54 15.38 22.87
C MET A 70 -15.28 14.54 21.60
N ILE A 71 -15.37 13.22 21.72
CA ILE A 71 -14.99 12.30 20.66
C ILE A 71 -16.10 12.32 19.61
N ASP A 72 -16.02 13.27 18.69
CA ASP A 72 -16.88 13.35 17.54
C ASP A 72 -16.14 12.96 16.26
N LEU A 73 -16.90 12.51 15.26
CA LEU A 73 -16.33 12.05 14.00
C LEU A 73 -15.57 13.14 13.24
N LYS A 74 -15.87 14.42 13.49
CA LYS A 74 -15.24 15.54 12.80
C LYS A 74 -13.79 15.72 13.29
N SER A 75 -13.59 15.78 14.60
CA SER A 75 -12.27 15.91 15.24
C SER A 75 -11.35 14.72 14.92
N LEU A 76 -11.93 13.51 14.84
CA LEU A 76 -11.20 12.31 14.42
C LEU A 76 -10.75 12.40 12.96
N ARG A 77 -11.60 12.92 12.06
CA ARG A 77 -11.21 13.15 10.66
C ARG A 77 -10.14 14.22 10.50
N GLU A 78 -10.17 15.27 11.33
CA GLU A 78 -9.10 16.27 11.36
C GLU A 78 -7.76 15.63 11.76
N THR A 79 -7.76 14.78 12.79
CA THR A 79 -6.59 14.01 13.22
C THR A 79 -6.11 13.04 12.13
N GLN A 80 -7.03 12.36 11.45
CA GLN A 80 -6.73 11.48 10.32
C GLN A 80 -6.04 12.24 9.17
N ASN A 81 -6.51 13.45 8.84
CA ASN A 81 -5.89 14.28 7.82
C ASN A 81 -4.47 14.71 8.21
N ILE A 82 -4.24 15.05 9.49
CA ILE A 82 -2.91 15.36 10.01
C ILE A 82 -1.97 14.17 9.79
N ILE A 83 -2.38 12.96 10.18
CA ILE A 83 -1.60 11.74 10.00
C ILE A 83 -1.27 11.53 8.52
N ARG A 84 -2.24 11.67 7.61
CA ARG A 84 -2.02 11.52 6.16
C ARG A 84 -0.99 12.52 5.62
N CYS A 85 -1.04 13.78 6.07
CA CYS A 85 -0.04 14.78 5.71
C CYS A 85 1.35 14.42 6.24
N MET A 86 1.44 13.89 7.47
CA MET A 86 2.71 13.42 8.05
C MET A 86 3.29 12.26 7.23
N VAL A 87 2.51 11.21 6.99
CA VAL A 87 2.94 10.03 6.21
C VAL A 87 3.34 10.41 4.79
N GLY A 88 2.51 11.22 4.11
CA GLY A 88 2.78 11.69 2.75
C GLY A 88 3.98 12.63 2.62
N SER A 89 4.50 13.16 3.73
CA SER A 89 5.69 14.02 3.77
C SER A 89 6.91 13.34 4.43
N GLY A 90 6.89 12.01 4.53
CA GLY A 90 8.02 11.21 5.01
C GLY A 90 8.15 11.10 6.53
N LEU A 91 7.13 11.53 7.30
CA LEU A 91 7.11 11.46 8.76
C LEU A 91 6.37 10.19 9.27
N SER A 92 6.67 9.03 8.69
CA SER A 92 5.95 7.78 8.95
C SER A 92 6.05 7.35 10.42
N PHE A 93 7.24 7.29 11.01
CA PHE A 93 7.43 6.96 12.43
C PHE A 93 6.82 8.01 13.37
N GLN A 94 6.99 9.29 13.06
CA GLN A 94 6.48 10.38 13.90
C GLN A 94 4.95 10.43 13.92
N SER A 95 4.29 9.85 12.92
CA SER A 95 2.82 9.75 12.87
C SER A 95 2.24 8.66 13.78
N LEU A 96 3.04 7.65 14.19
CA LEU A 96 2.57 6.48 14.91
C LEU A 96 1.86 6.79 16.25
N PRO A 97 2.31 7.75 17.08
CA PRO A 97 1.59 8.11 18.31
C PRO A 97 0.17 8.64 18.05
N LEU A 98 0.02 9.50 17.03
CA LEU A 98 -1.29 10.02 16.64
C LEU A 98 -2.17 8.93 16.04
N LEU A 99 -1.58 8.04 15.23
CA LEU A 99 -2.30 6.91 14.65
C LEU A 99 -2.80 5.94 15.72
N SER A 100 -1.97 5.67 16.74
CA SER A 100 -2.34 4.88 17.91
C SER A 100 -3.51 5.50 18.68
N LYS A 101 -3.44 6.81 18.93
CA LYS A 101 -4.52 7.58 19.58
C LYS A 101 -5.81 7.53 18.74
N LEU A 102 -5.70 7.74 17.43
CA LEU A 102 -6.83 7.74 16.50
C LEU A 102 -7.53 6.38 16.45
N ALA A 103 -6.78 5.27 16.46
CA ALA A 103 -7.35 3.92 16.45
C ALA A 103 -8.18 3.65 17.71
N VAL A 104 -7.68 4.02 18.89
CA VAL A 104 -8.40 3.86 20.17
C VAL A 104 -9.66 4.73 20.19
N GLN A 105 -9.53 6.02 19.89
CA GLN A 105 -10.67 6.95 19.92
C GLN A 105 -11.72 6.64 18.85
N GLY A 106 -11.30 6.11 17.68
CA GLY A 106 -12.21 5.66 16.64
C GLY A 106 -13.12 4.55 17.13
N MET A 107 -12.58 3.57 17.85
CA MET A 107 -13.36 2.49 18.47
C MET A 107 -14.35 3.02 19.51
N GLU A 108 -13.93 3.95 20.35
CA GLU A 108 -14.80 4.58 21.35
C GLU A 108 -15.96 5.33 20.70
N CYS A 109 -15.70 6.06 19.60
CA CYS A 109 -16.73 6.78 18.85
C CYS A 109 -17.80 5.86 18.24
N LYS A 110 -17.41 4.67 17.75
CA LYS A 110 -18.35 3.66 17.21
C LYS A 110 -19.39 3.23 18.26
N LEU A 111 -19.01 3.23 19.54
CA LEU A 111 -19.88 2.78 20.62
C LEU A 111 -20.97 3.79 20.97
N ASP A 112 -20.75 5.08 20.68
CA ASP A 112 -21.64 6.16 21.09
C ASP A 112 -22.57 6.65 19.96
N SER A 113 -22.21 6.44 18.68
CA SER A 113 -22.77 7.24 17.58
C SER A 113 -24.16 6.83 17.06
N GLY A 114 -24.65 5.60 17.29
CA GLY A 114 -25.92 5.10 16.73
C GLY A 114 -26.03 5.11 15.19
N ARG A 115 -25.02 5.63 14.46
CA ARG A 115 -24.90 5.75 13.01
C ARG A 115 -23.85 4.78 12.50
N VAL A 116 -24.20 3.50 12.52
CA VAL A 116 -23.29 2.36 12.31
C VAL A 116 -22.49 2.49 11.00
N ASP A 117 -23.13 2.85 9.88
CA ASP A 117 -22.47 2.90 8.57
C ASP A 117 -21.39 3.99 8.44
N GLU A 118 -21.59 5.18 9.01
CA GLU A 118 -20.60 6.27 8.94
C GLU A 118 -19.37 5.95 9.78
N SER A 119 -19.57 5.39 10.97
CA SER A 119 -18.50 4.94 11.86
C SER A 119 -17.73 3.77 11.25
N GLU A 120 -18.40 2.78 10.65
CA GLU A 120 -17.72 1.65 10.00
C GLU A 120 -16.84 2.08 8.84
N ASN A 121 -17.34 2.96 7.97
CA ASN A 121 -16.54 3.47 6.84
C ASN A 121 -15.33 4.28 7.33
N PHE A 122 -15.48 5.04 8.41
CA PHE A 122 -14.37 5.76 9.02
C PHE A 122 -13.31 4.80 9.57
N LEU A 123 -13.73 3.77 10.31
CA LEU A 123 -12.81 2.78 10.87
C LEU A 123 -12.07 1.98 9.79
N ALA A 124 -12.77 1.57 8.74
CA ALA A 124 -12.15 0.94 7.57
C ALA A 124 -11.14 1.87 6.88
N SER A 125 -11.41 3.17 6.88
CA SER A 125 -10.45 4.16 6.39
C SER A 125 -9.23 4.27 7.29
N VAL A 126 -9.39 4.25 8.61
CA VAL A 126 -8.27 4.24 9.56
C VAL A 126 -7.45 2.95 9.43
N ASP A 127 -8.09 1.81 9.23
CA ASP A 127 -7.42 0.53 8.95
C ASP A 127 -6.50 0.64 7.72
N GLY A 128 -7.03 1.22 6.63
CA GLY A 128 -6.23 1.53 5.43
C GLY A 128 -5.09 2.53 5.68
N ASP A 129 -5.28 3.52 6.56
CA ASP A 129 -4.22 4.47 6.92
C ASP A 129 -3.10 3.77 7.72
N ILE A 130 -3.44 2.81 8.59
CA ILE A 130 -2.44 2.00 9.30
C ILE A 130 -1.63 1.17 8.31
N VAL A 131 -2.28 0.48 7.36
CA VAL A 131 -1.60 -0.27 6.30
C VAL A 131 -0.65 0.64 5.52
N GLN A 132 -1.13 1.79 5.04
CA GLN A 132 -0.31 2.74 4.28
C GLN A 132 0.89 3.24 5.10
N THR A 133 0.68 3.52 6.39
CA THR A 133 1.74 3.95 7.30
C THR A 133 2.79 2.86 7.47
N MET A 134 2.38 1.60 7.64
CA MET A 134 3.31 0.46 7.75
C MET A 134 4.10 0.23 6.46
N THR A 135 3.47 0.38 5.29
CA THR A 135 4.18 0.37 4.00
C THR A 135 5.23 1.49 3.92
N ALA A 136 4.90 2.70 4.40
CA ALA A 136 5.85 3.82 4.43
C ALA A 136 7.00 3.58 5.44
N VAL A 137 6.70 2.99 6.59
CA VAL A 137 7.71 2.57 7.58
C VAL A 137 8.67 1.57 6.95
N GLN A 138 8.18 0.47 6.36
CA GLN A 138 9.04 -0.52 5.69
C GLN A 138 9.95 0.12 4.65
N LYS A 139 9.39 1.01 3.81
CA LYS A 139 10.16 1.72 2.79
C LYS A 139 11.28 2.57 3.37
N SER A 140 11.05 3.22 4.52
CA SER A 140 12.08 4.03 5.19
C SER A 140 13.21 3.22 5.81
N LEU A 141 13.06 1.88 5.88
CA LEU A 141 14.09 0.97 6.36
C LEU A 141 15.01 0.46 5.22
N PHE A 142 14.69 0.73 3.95
CA PHE A 142 15.55 0.33 2.85
C PHE A 142 16.86 1.12 2.84
N VAL A 143 17.96 0.40 2.66
CA VAL A 143 19.31 0.90 2.44
C VAL A 143 19.90 0.17 1.23
N ILE A 144 21.00 0.67 0.65
CA ILE A 144 21.61 0.10 -0.56
C ILE A 144 21.89 -1.41 -0.41
N THR A 145 22.27 -1.83 0.80
CA THR A 145 22.65 -3.21 1.14
C THR A 145 21.50 -4.08 1.64
N GLY A 146 20.25 -3.60 1.64
CA GLY A 146 19.07 -4.36 2.08
C GLY A 146 18.16 -3.57 3.01
N VAL A 147 17.79 -4.14 4.16
CA VAL A 147 16.89 -3.50 5.15
C VAL A 147 17.65 -3.25 6.45
N ARG A 148 17.65 -2.02 6.94
CA ARG A 148 18.24 -1.69 8.25
C ARG A 148 17.33 -2.17 9.38
N LYS A 149 17.93 -2.41 10.55
CA LYS A 149 17.16 -2.66 11.77
C LYS A 149 16.48 -1.38 12.27
N LEU A 150 15.39 -1.58 13.00
CA LEU A 150 14.72 -0.55 13.79
C LEU A 150 15.63 -0.11 14.94
N SER A 151 15.63 1.19 15.25
CA SER A 151 16.21 1.70 16.50
C SER A 151 15.34 1.36 17.71
N ASP A 152 15.85 1.53 18.92
CA ASP A 152 15.07 1.29 20.15
C ASP A 152 13.84 2.20 20.24
N ASP A 153 13.99 3.48 19.85
CA ASP A 153 12.88 4.44 19.80
C ASP A 153 11.83 4.06 18.75
N GLU A 154 12.27 3.62 17.56
CA GLU A 154 11.37 3.15 16.49
C GLU A 154 10.61 1.88 16.91
N ASN A 155 11.28 0.95 17.61
CA ASN A 155 10.64 -0.22 18.19
C ASN A 155 9.56 0.15 19.20
N LEU A 156 9.85 1.11 20.11
CA LEU A 156 8.89 1.55 21.12
C LEU A 156 7.62 2.17 20.49
N LEU A 157 7.78 2.94 19.41
CA LEU A 157 6.66 3.52 18.67
C LEU A 157 5.77 2.44 18.03
N LEU A 158 6.39 1.42 17.40
CA LEU A 158 5.68 0.29 16.81
C LEU A 158 4.99 -0.57 17.86
N GLU A 159 5.66 -0.85 18.98
CA GLU A 159 5.10 -1.60 20.10
C GLU A 159 3.86 -0.90 20.66
N THR A 160 3.91 0.43 20.83
CA THR A 160 2.78 1.22 21.33
C THR A 160 1.56 1.11 20.42
N LEU A 161 1.76 1.23 19.10
CA LEU A 161 0.69 1.05 18.11
C LEU A 161 0.16 -0.38 18.14
N TYR A 162 1.05 -1.38 18.13
CA TYR A 162 0.69 -2.79 18.18
C TYR A 162 -0.20 -3.11 19.40
N LEU A 163 0.23 -2.71 20.60
CA LEU A 163 -0.52 -2.94 21.83
C LEU A 163 -1.90 -2.24 21.80
N SER A 164 -1.98 -1.05 21.22
CA SER A 164 -3.25 -0.34 21.06
C SER A 164 -4.22 -1.08 20.14
N LEU A 165 -3.73 -1.63 19.02
CA LEU A 165 -4.51 -2.45 18.09
C LEU A 165 -4.96 -3.76 18.73
N VAL A 166 -4.08 -4.45 19.45
CA VAL A 166 -4.42 -5.67 20.23
C VAL A 166 -5.50 -5.38 21.28
N ASN A 167 -5.41 -4.25 21.96
CA ASN A 167 -6.45 -3.84 22.91
C ASN A 167 -7.79 -3.57 22.19
N CYS A 168 -7.78 -2.90 21.04
CA CYS A 168 -8.98 -2.71 20.22
C CYS A 168 -9.61 -4.05 19.77
N GLN A 169 -8.78 -5.04 19.41
CA GLN A 169 -9.24 -6.39 19.08
C GLN A 169 -9.91 -7.06 20.27
N LYS A 170 -9.30 -6.98 21.46
CA LYS A 170 -9.87 -7.51 22.70
C LYS A 170 -11.22 -6.86 23.02
N VAL A 171 -11.31 -5.54 22.95
CA VAL A 171 -12.56 -4.80 23.18
C VAL A 171 -13.65 -5.24 22.20
N SER A 172 -13.32 -5.36 20.90
CA SER A 172 -14.26 -5.84 19.88
C SER A 172 -14.79 -7.24 20.19
N ARG A 173 -13.90 -8.14 20.64
CA ARG A 173 -14.24 -9.52 21.04
C ARG A 173 -15.17 -9.54 22.26
N ASP A 174 -14.86 -8.78 23.30
CA ASP A 174 -15.67 -8.69 24.53
C ASP A 174 -17.08 -8.18 24.22
N MET A 175 -17.21 -7.30 23.22
CA MET A 175 -18.49 -6.77 22.74
C MET A 175 -19.17 -7.62 21.65
N LYS A 176 -18.54 -8.73 21.22
CA LYS A 176 -19.00 -9.59 20.11
C LYS A 176 -19.25 -8.82 18.81
N GLN A 177 -18.37 -7.88 18.49
CA GLN A 177 -18.40 -7.11 17.25
C GLN A 177 -17.22 -7.49 16.34
N GLU A 178 -17.37 -7.24 15.04
CA GLU A 178 -16.27 -7.36 14.08
C GLU A 178 -15.16 -6.37 14.44
N TYR A 179 -13.92 -6.87 14.52
CA TYR A 179 -12.73 -6.06 14.75
C TYR A 179 -12.38 -5.28 13.47
N PRO A 180 -12.35 -3.93 13.50
CA PRO A 180 -12.22 -3.15 12.27
C PRO A 180 -10.79 -3.00 11.77
N TYR A 181 -9.76 -3.29 12.58
CA TYR A 181 -8.36 -3.01 12.23
C TYR A 181 -7.54 -4.27 11.93
N ILE A 182 -8.16 -5.25 11.28
CA ILE A 182 -7.53 -6.54 10.95
C ILE A 182 -6.30 -6.29 10.06
N ARG A 183 -6.44 -5.49 9.02
CA ARG A 183 -5.37 -5.28 8.02
C ARG A 183 -4.20 -4.50 8.62
N GLY A 184 -4.52 -3.47 9.41
CA GLY A 184 -3.56 -2.65 10.12
C GLY A 184 -2.77 -3.44 11.14
N LEU A 185 -3.45 -4.25 11.97
CA LEU A 185 -2.79 -5.14 12.94
C LEU A 185 -1.85 -6.13 12.25
N ASP A 186 -2.28 -6.68 11.11
CA ASP A 186 -1.46 -7.60 10.32
C ASP A 186 -0.19 -6.93 9.80
N ALA A 187 -0.34 -5.74 9.19
CA ALA A 187 0.76 -4.97 8.67
C ALA A 187 1.72 -4.55 9.79
N THR A 188 1.21 -4.08 10.94
CA THR A 188 2.01 -3.68 12.09
C THR A 188 2.77 -4.88 12.68
N SER A 189 2.13 -6.04 12.83
CA SER A 189 2.78 -7.25 13.34
C SER A 189 3.95 -7.68 12.45
N ASN A 190 3.76 -7.63 11.13
CA ASN A 190 4.80 -7.97 10.15
C ASN A 190 6.00 -7.02 10.21
N VAL A 191 5.75 -5.71 10.31
CA VAL A 191 6.84 -4.71 10.43
C VAL A 191 7.58 -4.85 11.76
N PHE A 192 6.83 -5.09 12.84
CA PHE A 192 7.39 -5.21 14.18
C PHE A 192 8.12 -6.55 14.39
N GLY A 193 7.84 -7.56 13.56
CA GLY A 193 8.46 -8.88 13.66
C GLY A 193 7.88 -9.75 14.78
N VAL A 194 6.62 -9.52 15.15
CA VAL A 194 5.92 -10.29 16.18
C VAL A 194 4.86 -11.20 15.55
N ALA A 195 4.64 -12.36 16.18
CA ALA A 195 3.54 -13.23 15.79
C ALA A 195 2.20 -12.50 15.99
N GLN A 196 1.27 -12.73 15.07
CA GLN A 196 -0.06 -12.17 15.23
C GLN A 196 -0.76 -12.78 16.46
N PRO A 197 -1.57 -11.98 17.18
CA PRO A 197 -2.50 -12.54 18.14
C PRO A 197 -3.45 -13.49 17.41
N ILE A 198 -3.52 -14.75 17.84
CA ILE A 198 -4.39 -15.75 17.22
C ILE A 198 -5.84 -15.26 17.33
N ASP A 199 -6.43 -14.87 16.21
CA ASP A 199 -7.86 -14.58 16.14
C ASP A 199 -8.61 -15.87 15.79
N THR A 200 -9.16 -16.51 16.81
CA THR A 200 -9.92 -17.76 16.67
C THR A 200 -11.33 -17.55 16.10
N THR A 201 -11.70 -16.32 15.74
CA THR A 201 -13.06 -15.97 15.27
C THR A 201 -13.24 -15.98 13.75
N LEU A 202 -12.16 -16.04 12.97
CA LEU A 202 -12.26 -16.45 11.56
C LEU A 202 -12.25 -17.98 11.54
N ASP A 203 -13.37 -18.54 11.98
CA ASP A 203 -13.63 -19.97 11.97
C ASP A 203 -13.55 -20.46 10.52
N SER A 204 -12.42 -21.07 10.17
CA SER A 204 -12.14 -21.70 8.87
C SER A 204 -13.13 -22.81 8.51
N THR A 205 -13.98 -23.18 9.48
CA THR A 205 -15.08 -24.13 9.37
C THR A 205 -16.32 -23.54 8.67
N SER A 206 -16.58 -22.23 8.78
CA SER A 206 -17.76 -21.59 8.16
C SER A 206 -17.62 -21.33 6.65
N LEU A 207 -16.39 -21.28 6.13
CA LEU A 207 -16.12 -21.07 4.70
C LEU A 207 -16.39 -22.33 3.86
N ASN A 208 -16.29 -23.52 4.44
CA ASN A 208 -16.37 -24.79 3.68
C ASN A 208 -17.81 -25.20 3.29
N GLU A 209 -18.83 -24.85 4.09
CA GLU A 209 -20.23 -25.13 3.71
C GLU A 209 -20.76 -24.14 2.65
N GLU A 210 -20.27 -22.89 2.63
CA GLU A 210 -20.63 -21.90 1.61
C GLU A 210 -19.82 -22.02 0.31
N ALA A 211 -18.59 -22.52 0.37
CA ALA A 211 -17.71 -22.74 -0.79
C ALA A 211 -18.39 -23.55 -1.91
N SER A 212 -19.21 -24.54 -1.55
CA SER A 212 -19.93 -25.41 -2.49
C SER A 212 -21.10 -24.70 -3.21
N LYS A 213 -21.51 -23.51 -2.76
CA LYS A 213 -22.58 -22.69 -3.35
C LYS A 213 -22.06 -21.58 -4.28
N VAL A 214 -20.74 -21.36 -4.32
CA VAL A 214 -20.16 -20.32 -5.17
C VAL A 214 -20.22 -20.76 -6.64
N PRO A 215 -20.94 -20.04 -7.52
CA PRO A 215 -21.09 -20.44 -8.92
C PRO A 215 -19.75 -20.39 -9.65
N LEU A 216 -19.63 -21.20 -10.69
CA LEU A 216 -18.49 -21.13 -11.61
C LEU A 216 -18.39 -19.72 -12.23
N PRO A 217 -17.17 -19.20 -12.45
CA PRO A 217 -16.96 -17.97 -13.20
C PRO A 217 -17.66 -18.02 -14.56
N VAL A 218 -18.32 -16.93 -14.94
CA VAL A 218 -18.88 -16.78 -16.29
C VAL A 218 -17.72 -16.84 -17.31
N GLU A 219 -17.87 -17.68 -18.34
CA GLU A 219 -16.90 -17.72 -19.43
C GLU A 219 -17.03 -16.44 -20.27
N ILE A 220 -15.93 -15.68 -20.34
CA ILE A 220 -15.83 -14.47 -21.16
C ILE A 220 -15.37 -14.82 -22.58
N LYS A 221 -15.96 -14.15 -23.58
CA LYS A 221 -15.63 -14.36 -25.01
C LYS A 221 -14.31 -13.71 -25.41
N GLU A 222 -14.04 -12.52 -24.89
CA GLU A 222 -12.88 -11.72 -25.24
C GLU A 222 -11.67 -12.12 -24.37
N THR A 223 -10.84 -13.00 -24.91
CA THR A 223 -9.62 -13.49 -24.26
C THR A 223 -8.43 -13.45 -25.19
N PHE A 224 -7.23 -13.48 -24.63
CA PHE A 224 -6.00 -13.70 -25.39
C PHE A 224 -5.18 -14.82 -24.74
N GLN A 225 -4.29 -15.42 -25.52
CA GLN A 225 -3.37 -16.45 -25.04
C GLN A 225 -2.11 -15.78 -24.50
N LEU A 226 -1.77 -16.05 -23.24
CA LEU A 226 -0.50 -15.66 -22.63
C LEU A 226 0.22 -16.94 -22.21
N LYS A 227 1.24 -17.31 -22.97
CA LYS A 227 1.93 -18.62 -22.86
C LYS A 227 0.92 -19.77 -22.94
N ASP A 228 0.72 -20.53 -21.87
CA ASP A 228 -0.18 -21.67 -21.75
C ASP A 228 -1.55 -21.31 -21.12
N ARG A 229 -1.79 -20.04 -20.77
CA ARG A 229 -3.01 -19.58 -20.09
C ARG A 229 -3.90 -18.73 -21.03
N LYS A 230 -5.21 -18.99 -21.03
CA LYS A 230 -6.24 -18.16 -21.69
C LYS A 230 -6.71 -17.09 -20.70
N ILE A 231 -6.47 -15.82 -20.99
CA ILE A 231 -6.63 -14.70 -20.05
C ILE A 231 -7.67 -13.69 -20.54
N PRO A 232 -8.51 -13.11 -19.65
CA PRO A 232 -9.35 -11.95 -19.97
C PRO A 232 -8.60 -10.79 -20.62
N ARG A 233 -9.22 -10.10 -21.56
CA ARG A 233 -8.66 -8.83 -22.09
C ARG A 233 -8.70 -7.68 -21.07
N ILE A 234 -9.51 -7.79 -20.02
CA ILE A 234 -9.65 -6.79 -18.97
C ILE A 234 -9.06 -7.33 -17.68
N PHE A 235 -8.10 -6.59 -17.11
CA PHE A 235 -7.52 -6.86 -15.80
C PHE A 235 -8.16 -5.95 -14.76
N SER A 236 -8.45 -6.51 -13.58
CA SER A 236 -8.87 -5.75 -12.41
C SER A 236 -7.61 -5.25 -11.68
N GLY A 237 -7.29 -3.96 -11.83
CA GLY A 237 -6.19 -3.33 -11.13
C GLY A 237 -6.52 -3.04 -9.67
N LEU A 238 -5.59 -3.35 -8.76
CA LEU A 238 -5.75 -3.17 -7.31
C LEU A 238 -4.99 -1.97 -6.75
N TRP A 239 -4.58 -1.03 -7.59
CA TRP A 239 -3.74 0.11 -7.21
C TRP A 239 -4.44 1.07 -6.22
N GLN A 240 -5.78 1.13 -6.21
CA GLN A 240 -6.53 1.92 -5.22
C GLN A 240 -6.35 1.40 -3.79
N MET A 241 -5.89 0.16 -3.60
CA MET A 241 -5.56 -0.38 -2.28
C MET A 241 -4.26 0.22 -1.69
N SER A 242 -3.50 1.00 -2.49
CA SER A 242 -2.28 1.68 -2.04
C SER A 242 -2.53 2.79 -1.00
N SER A 243 -3.74 3.36 -0.95
CA SER A 243 -4.07 4.42 0.00
C SER A 243 -5.59 4.58 0.15
N PRO A 244 -6.10 4.79 1.38
CA PRO A 244 -7.50 5.15 1.61
C PRO A 244 -7.91 6.49 0.99
N ALA A 245 -6.98 7.28 0.45
CA ALA A 245 -7.29 8.44 -0.39
C ALA A 245 -8.13 8.10 -1.64
N TRP A 246 -8.11 6.84 -2.08
CA TRP A 246 -8.90 6.34 -3.21
C TRP A 246 -10.21 5.68 -2.80
N GLY A 247 -10.50 5.64 -1.51
CA GLY A 247 -11.63 4.93 -0.92
C GLY A 247 -11.16 3.84 0.04
N ALA A 248 -12.03 3.49 0.98
CA ALA A 248 -11.77 2.44 1.95
C ALA A 248 -13.04 1.60 2.15
N ALA A 249 -12.85 0.33 2.47
CA ALA A 249 -13.92 -0.59 2.77
C ALA A 249 -13.44 -1.63 3.80
N PRO A 250 -14.34 -2.16 4.65
CA PRO A 250 -14.05 -3.31 5.48
C PRO A 250 -13.55 -4.51 4.65
N THR A 251 -12.65 -5.30 5.23
CA THR A 251 -12.05 -6.48 4.58
C THR A 251 -13.11 -7.44 4.02
N SER A 252 -14.18 -7.69 4.78
CA SER A 252 -15.31 -8.53 4.35
C SER A 252 -15.98 -8.02 3.07
N LYS A 253 -16.16 -6.70 2.92
CA LYS A 253 -16.68 -6.09 1.70
C LYS A 253 -15.69 -6.22 0.53
N ILE A 254 -14.39 -6.04 0.76
CA ILE A 254 -13.35 -6.22 -0.27
C ILE A 254 -13.36 -7.66 -0.81
N VAL A 255 -13.31 -8.65 0.09
CA VAL A 255 -13.33 -10.09 -0.26
C VAL A 255 -14.61 -10.47 -1.01
N ASN A 256 -15.76 -9.98 -0.58
CA ASN A 256 -17.03 -10.19 -1.29
C ASN A 256 -16.99 -9.59 -2.71
N GLN A 257 -16.38 -8.41 -2.89
CA GLN A 257 -16.24 -7.82 -4.22
C GLN A 257 -15.29 -8.61 -5.13
N PHE A 258 -14.19 -9.17 -4.60
CA PHE A 258 -13.36 -10.10 -5.37
C PHE A 258 -14.16 -11.32 -5.84
N SER A 259 -14.96 -11.93 -4.94
CA SER A 259 -15.84 -13.05 -5.29
C SER A 259 -16.80 -12.67 -6.43
N LYS A 260 -17.44 -11.50 -6.35
CA LYS A 260 -18.34 -11.00 -7.42
C LYS A 260 -17.62 -10.74 -8.74
N HIS A 261 -16.41 -10.19 -8.73
CA HIS A 261 -15.61 -9.98 -9.94
C HIS A 261 -15.31 -11.31 -10.63
N VAL A 262 -14.82 -12.28 -9.86
CA VAL A 262 -14.50 -13.61 -10.39
C VAL A 262 -15.75 -14.31 -10.92
N GLN A 263 -16.87 -14.27 -10.21
CA GLN A 263 -18.16 -14.81 -10.69
C GLN A 263 -18.59 -14.15 -12.01
N GLY A 264 -18.36 -12.84 -12.17
CA GLY A 264 -18.63 -12.09 -13.40
C GLY A 264 -17.65 -12.37 -14.56
N GLY A 265 -16.66 -13.25 -14.38
CA GLY A 265 -15.66 -13.59 -15.39
C GLY A 265 -14.44 -12.67 -15.41
N PHE A 266 -14.34 -11.70 -14.49
CA PHE A 266 -13.15 -10.85 -14.31
C PHE A 266 -12.12 -11.61 -13.47
N THR A 267 -11.45 -12.57 -14.10
CA THR A 267 -10.56 -13.50 -13.39
C THR A 267 -9.07 -13.10 -13.41
N ALA A 268 -8.70 -12.02 -14.09
CA ALA A 268 -7.34 -11.50 -14.13
C ALA A 268 -7.20 -10.25 -13.25
N PHE A 269 -6.19 -10.25 -12.38
CA PHE A 269 -5.91 -9.18 -11.43
C PHE A 269 -4.50 -8.65 -11.61
N ASP A 270 -4.34 -7.32 -11.47
CA ASP A 270 -3.05 -6.64 -11.50
C ASP A 270 -2.80 -5.93 -10.16
N MET A 271 -1.60 -6.10 -9.62
CA MET A 271 -1.17 -5.50 -8.36
C MET A 271 0.33 -5.19 -8.37
N ALA A 272 0.87 -4.74 -7.24
CA ALA A 272 2.28 -4.42 -7.06
C ALA A 272 2.70 -4.57 -5.59
N ASP A 273 3.99 -4.80 -5.38
CA ASP A 273 4.64 -4.85 -4.07
C ASP A 273 4.39 -3.62 -3.18
N HIS A 274 4.16 -2.46 -3.80
CA HIS A 274 3.94 -1.18 -3.13
C HIS A 274 2.47 -0.77 -3.03
N TYR A 275 1.51 -1.59 -3.46
CA TYR A 275 0.07 -1.30 -3.36
C TYR A 275 -0.48 -1.69 -1.97
N GLY A 276 0.09 -1.14 -0.91
CA GLY A 276 -0.32 -1.44 0.46
C GLY A 276 -0.29 -2.94 0.73
N ASP A 277 -1.44 -3.50 1.08
CA ASP A 277 -1.65 -4.92 1.37
C ASP A 277 -2.42 -5.68 0.27
N ALA A 278 -2.46 -5.14 -0.96
CA ALA A 278 -3.18 -5.75 -2.08
C ALA A 278 -2.82 -7.22 -2.31
N GLU A 279 -1.52 -7.56 -2.30
CA GLU A 279 -1.03 -8.94 -2.43
C GLU A 279 -1.56 -9.85 -1.31
N ILE A 280 -1.60 -9.35 -0.07
CA ILE A 280 -1.98 -10.11 1.13
C ILE A 280 -3.48 -10.42 1.11
N ILE A 281 -4.33 -9.41 0.90
CA ILE A 281 -5.78 -9.60 0.88
C ILE A 281 -6.18 -10.47 -0.30
N PHE A 282 -5.63 -10.20 -1.48
CA PHE A 282 -5.91 -11.01 -2.65
C PHE A 282 -5.42 -12.44 -2.48
N GLY A 283 -4.23 -12.66 -1.90
CA GLY A 283 -3.70 -14.00 -1.65
C GLY A 283 -4.57 -14.83 -0.72
N ARG A 284 -5.06 -14.23 0.37
CA ARG A 284 -6.04 -14.85 1.28
C ARG A 284 -7.35 -15.18 0.58
N PHE A 285 -7.87 -14.25 -0.23
CA PHE A 285 -9.06 -14.49 -1.04
C PHE A 285 -8.85 -15.66 -2.00
N ARG A 286 -7.82 -15.60 -2.85
CA ARG A 286 -7.54 -16.63 -3.87
C ARG A 286 -7.34 -18.00 -3.24
N SER A 287 -6.61 -18.09 -2.12
CA SER A 287 -6.32 -19.37 -1.47
C SER A 287 -7.54 -20.04 -0.86
N SER A 288 -8.52 -19.25 -0.42
CA SER A 288 -9.80 -19.74 0.12
C SER A 288 -10.91 -19.85 -0.93
N TYR A 289 -10.69 -19.35 -2.15
CA TYR A 289 -11.71 -19.32 -3.19
C TYR A 289 -11.88 -20.70 -3.87
N PRO A 290 -13.12 -21.20 -4.04
CA PRO A 290 -13.36 -22.55 -4.60
C PRO A 290 -12.82 -22.74 -6.02
N HIS A 291 -12.89 -21.70 -6.85
CA HIS A 291 -12.46 -21.73 -8.25
C HIS A 291 -11.12 -21.03 -8.46
N LYS A 292 -10.19 -21.16 -7.50
CA LYS A 292 -8.89 -20.45 -7.50
C LYS A 292 -8.04 -20.66 -8.75
N ASP A 293 -8.19 -21.80 -9.42
CA ASP A 293 -7.45 -22.13 -10.64
C ASP A 293 -7.89 -21.30 -11.86
N ALA A 294 -9.12 -20.75 -11.82
CA ALA A 294 -9.62 -19.84 -12.83
C ALA A 294 -9.03 -18.43 -12.70
N VAL A 295 -8.43 -18.11 -11.55
CA VAL A 295 -7.92 -16.77 -11.22
C VAL A 295 -6.44 -16.64 -11.63
N PHE A 296 -6.13 -15.52 -12.28
CA PHE A 296 -4.79 -15.14 -12.72
C PHE A 296 -4.31 -13.90 -11.98
N ALA A 297 -3.10 -13.95 -11.42
CA ALA A 297 -2.51 -12.85 -10.66
C ALA A 297 -1.22 -12.33 -11.30
N ALA A 298 -1.28 -11.10 -11.80
CA ALA A 298 -0.10 -10.34 -12.17
C ALA A 298 0.30 -9.41 -11.01
N THR A 299 1.56 -9.44 -10.61
CA THR A 299 2.10 -8.52 -9.61
C THR A 299 3.41 -7.89 -10.13
N LYS A 300 3.90 -6.83 -9.48
CA LYS A 300 5.14 -6.13 -9.85
C LYS A 300 6.24 -6.15 -8.79
N TYR A 301 7.49 -6.39 -9.20
CA TYR A 301 8.69 -6.06 -8.42
C TYR A 301 9.18 -4.68 -8.88
N CYS A 302 8.99 -3.67 -8.05
CA CYS A 302 9.29 -2.28 -8.33
C CYS A 302 10.50 -1.78 -7.55
N VAL A 303 11.56 -1.43 -8.28
CA VAL A 303 12.76 -0.80 -7.72
C VAL A 303 12.68 0.71 -7.87
N PHE A 304 12.43 1.41 -6.76
CA PHE A 304 12.32 2.87 -6.69
C PHE A 304 13.49 3.55 -5.96
N HIS A 305 14.40 2.76 -5.37
CA HIS A 305 15.58 3.27 -4.68
C HIS A 305 16.84 2.56 -5.20
N PRO A 306 18.02 3.23 -5.21
CA PRO A 306 19.26 2.58 -5.57
C PRO A 306 19.50 1.35 -4.69
N MET A 307 19.98 0.27 -5.29
CA MET A 307 20.25 -0.99 -4.59
C MET A 307 21.34 -1.79 -5.30
N GLU A 308 21.98 -2.68 -4.57
CA GLU A 308 22.84 -3.71 -5.16
C GLU A 308 22.01 -4.94 -5.55
N VAL A 309 22.08 -5.32 -6.84
CA VAL A 309 21.39 -6.52 -7.33
C VAL A 309 22.24 -7.76 -7.06
N THR A 310 21.77 -8.58 -6.13
CA THR A 310 22.31 -9.91 -5.84
C THR A 310 21.24 -10.97 -6.05
N ARG A 311 21.68 -12.23 -6.25
CA ARG A 311 20.76 -13.37 -6.36
C ARG A 311 19.86 -13.50 -5.13
N GLN A 312 20.42 -13.28 -3.93
CA GLN A 312 19.67 -13.37 -2.68
C GLN A 312 18.57 -12.32 -2.60
N VAL A 313 18.85 -11.07 -2.96
CA VAL A 313 17.83 -10.00 -2.92
C VAL A 313 16.68 -10.28 -3.88
N VAL A 314 16.98 -10.77 -5.09
CA VAL A 314 15.93 -11.17 -6.05
C VAL A 314 15.13 -12.37 -5.53
N PHE A 315 15.82 -13.37 -4.97
CA PHE A 315 15.18 -14.54 -4.35
C PHE A 315 14.25 -14.17 -3.19
N ASP A 316 14.69 -13.27 -2.31
CA ASP A 316 13.91 -12.80 -1.16
C ASP A 316 12.67 -12.02 -1.62
N ASN A 317 12.81 -11.18 -2.66
CA ASN A 317 11.68 -10.46 -3.24
C ASN A 317 10.64 -11.42 -3.83
N VAL A 318 11.06 -12.44 -4.60
CA VAL A 318 10.14 -13.48 -5.10
C VAL A 318 9.49 -14.25 -3.94
N SER A 319 10.26 -14.59 -2.89
CA SER A 319 9.76 -15.28 -1.70
C SER A 319 8.66 -14.49 -0.99
N GLU A 320 8.87 -13.18 -0.80
CA GLU A 320 7.89 -12.28 -0.18
C GLU A 320 6.57 -12.28 -0.96
N ARG A 321 6.64 -12.30 -2.29
CA ARG A 321 5.46 -12.24 -3.16
C ARG A 321 4.70 -13.56 -3.15
N CYS A 322 5.40 -14.69 -3.21
CA CYS A 322 4.82 -16.01 -2.99
C CYS A 322 4.12 -16.09 -1.62
N GLN A 323 4.77 -15.59 -0.57
CA GLN A 323 4.20 -15.56 0.78
C GLN A 323 2.94 -14.69 0.85
N ARG A 324 2.98 -13.44 0.36
CA ARG A 324 1.85 -12.51 0.40
C ARG A 324 0.67 -13.02 -0.44
N LEU A 325 0.94 -13.54 -1.63
CA LEU A 325 -0.08 -14.16 -2.50
C LEU A 325 -0.55 -15.53 -2.03
N GLN A 326 0.15 -16.15 -1.07
CA GLN A 326 -0.09 -17.52 -0.62
C GLN A 326 -0.08 -18.52 -1.79
N GLN A 327 0.95 -18.43 -2.64
CA GLN A 327 1.14 -19.30 -3.81
C GLN A 327 2.58 -19.80 -3.85
N ASP A 328 2.78 -21.01 -4.36
CA ASP A 328 4.13 -21.55 -4.61
C ASP A 328 4.83 -20.82 -5.76
N LYS A 329 4.04 -20.33 -6.73
CA LYS A 329 4.51 -19.62 -7.92
C LYS A 329 3.71 -18.37 -8.21
N VAL A 330 4.37 -17.34 -8.70
CA VAL A 330 3.75 -16.13 -9.26
C VAL A 330 3.36 -16.40 -10.71
N ASP A 331 2.11 -16.10 -11.10
CA ASP A 331 1.64 -16.34 -12.49
C ASP A 331 2.37 -15.40 -13.46
N LEU A 332 2.40 -14.10 -13.17
CA LEU A 332 3.14 -13.10 -13.94
C LEU A 332 3.83 -12.10 -13.00
N LEU A 333 5.16 -12.04 -13.10
CA LEU A 333 6.01 -11.11 -12.38
C LEU A 333 6.48 -9.99 -13.30
N GLN A 334 5.96 -8.79 -13.10
CA GLN A 334 6.30 -7.62 -13.89
C GLN A 334 7.42 -6.81 -13.22
N PHE A 335 8.53 -6.61 -13.91
CA PHE A 335 9.68 -5.90 -13.34
C PHE A 335 9.67 -4.41 -13.71
N HIS A 336 9.78 -3.55 -12.70
CA HIS A 336 9.91 -2.10 -12.87
C HIS A 336 11.25 -1.63 -12.30
N TRP A 337 11.99 -0.85 -13.08
CA TRP A 337 13.31 -0.33 -12.70
C TRP A 337 13.39 1.17 -12.95
N GLN A 338 13.61 1.95 -11.90
CA GLN A 338 13.63 3.42 -11.97
C GLN A 338 14.93 4.00 -12.57
N PHE A 339 16.04 3.25 -12.55
CA PHE A 339 17.39 3.77 -12.79
C PHE A 339 17.99 3.22 -14.09
N TYR A 340 17.47 3.61 -15.26
CA TYR A 340 17.92 3.02 -16.53
C TYR A 340 19.42 3.16 -16.86
N GLU A 341 20.10 4.11 -16.23
CA GLU A 341 21.57 4.26 -16.38
C GLU A 341 22.35 3.22 -15.59
N ASP A 342 21.73 2.58 -14.62
CA ASP A 342 22.25 1.41 -13.95
C ASP A 342 21.78 0.13 -14.65
N LYS A 343 22.70 -0.54 -15.37
CA LYS A 343 22.44 -1.78 -16.11
C LYS A 343 22.20 -3.02 -15.24
N GLN A 344 22.23 -2.90 -13.91
CA GLN A 344 21.90 -4.01 -13.00
C GLN A 344 20.50 -4.60 -13.22
N TYR A 345 19.59 -3.88 -13.88
CA TYR A 345 18.27 -4.39 -14.26
C TYR A 345 18.35 -5.68 -15.13
N ILE A 346 19.39 -5.83 -15.97
CA ILE A 346 19.62 -7.04 -16.78
C ILE A 346 19.95 -8.22 -15.85
N LYS A 347 20.85 -8.00 -14.90
CA LYS A 347 21.24 -9.00 -13.89
C LYS A 347 20.05 -9.42 -13.02
N ALA A 348 19.19 -8.48 -12.65
CA ALA A 348 17.97 -8.76 -11.89
C ALA A 348 17.03 -9.67 -12.69
N LEU A 349 16.79 -9.34 -13.97
CA LEU A 349 15.95 -10.14 -14.86
C LEU A 349 16.53 -11.53 -15.14
N GLN A 350 17.86 -11.68 -15.21
CA GLN A 350 18.51 -12.99 -15.31
C GLN A 350 18.21 -13.85 -14.07
N TYR A 351 18.35 -13.30 -12.87
CA TYR A 351 18.01 -14.03 -11.64
C TYR A 351 16.52 -14.36 -11.54
N LEU A 352 15.64 -13.48 -12.02
CA LEU A 352 14.21 -13.78 -12.13
C LEU A 352 13.93 -14.92 -13.11
N ALA A 353 14.63 -14.97 -14.24
CA ALA A 353 14.47 -16.02 -15.26
C ALA A 353 14.96 -17.40 -14.79
N GLU A 354 15.90 -17.42 -13.84
CA GLU A 354 16.41 -18.64 -13.22
C GLU A 354 15.54 -19.14 -12.05
N ASP A 355 14.64 -18.31 -11.52
CA ASP A 355 13.77 -18.65 -10.39
C ASP A 355 12.50 -19.34 -10.87
N GLU A 356 12.39 -20.65 -10.63
CA GLU A 356 11.27 -21.48 -11.07
C GLU A 356 9.91 -21.12 -10.45
N ARG A 357 9.89 -20.26 -9.42
CA ARG A 357 8.68 -19.72 -8.80
C ARG A 357 8.08 -18.58 -9.64
N VAL A 358 8.80 -18.07 -10.62
CA VAL A 358 8.32 -17.04 -11.55
C VAL A 358 7.86 -17.72 -12.84
N SER A 359 6.54 -17.84 -13.04
CA SER A 359 6.00 -18.57 -14.20
C SER A 359 6.19 -17.82 -15.52
N MET A 360 6.06 -16.49 -15.47
CA MET A 360 6.24 -15.57 -16.59
C MET A 360 6.85 -14.26 -16.09
N ILE A 361 7.76 -13.71 -16.88
CA ILE A 361 8.36 -12.39 -16.66
C ILE A 361 7.72 -11.38 -17.59
N GLY A 362 7.24 -10.29 -17.02
CA GLY A 362 6.85 -9.07 -17.72
C GLY A 362 7.76 -7.90 -17.34
N LEU A 363 7.63 -6.80 -18.07
CA LEU A 363 8.26 -5.52 -17.78
C LEU A 363 7.18 -4.47 -17.48
N CYS A 364 7.57 -3.36 -16.87
CA CYS A 364 6.70 -2.21 -16.66
C CYS A 364 7.46 -0.93 -17.01
N ASN A 365 6.92 -0.17 -17.97
CA ASN A 365 7.45 1.09 -18.49
C ASN A 365 8.86 1.00 -19.11
N PHE A 366 9.28 -0.17 -19.62
CA PHE A 366 10.53 -0.29 -20.38
C PHE A 366 10.38 0.34 -21.76
N ASP A 367 11.24 1.30 -22.08
CA ASP A 367 11.30 1.90 -23.41
C ASP A 367 11.88 0.92 -24.45
N THR A 368 11.80 1.31 -25.73
CA THR A 368 12.27 0.49 -26.85
C THR A 368 13.75 0.10 -26.74
N LYS A 369 14.62 1.00 -26.26
CA LYS A 369 16.06 0.75 -26.18
C LYS A 369 16.33 -0.29 -25.09
N HIS A 370 15.80 -0.07 -23.89
CA HIS A 370 16.04 -0.95 -22.75
C HIS A 370 15.36 -2.31 -22.91
N LEU A 371 14.16 -2.36 -23.53
CA LEU A 371 13.55 -3.63 -23.93
C LEU A 371 14.44 -4.40 -24.91
N GLY A 372 15.03 -3.72 -25.90
CA GLY A 372 15.99 -4.32 -26.83
C GLY A 372 17.19 -4.94 -26.10
N GLU A 373 17.81 -4.19 -25.18
CA GLU A 373 18.92 -4.69 -24.37
C GLU A 373 18.56 -5.94 -23.53
N VAL A 374 17.34 -5.99 -22.97
CA VAL A 374 16.84 -7.19 -22.25
C VAL A 374 16.71 -8.38 -23.20
N LEU A 375 16.10 -8.19 -24.37
CA LEU A 375 15.90 -9.28 -25.34
C LEU A 375 17.23 -9.80 -25.91
N ASP A 376 18.17 -8.90 -26.22
CA ASP A 376 19.51 -9.24 -26.71
C ASP A 376 20.33 -10.04 -25.68
N SER A 377 20.00 -9.91 -24.40
CA SER A 377 20.58 -10.73 -23.32
C SER A 377 20.02 -12.16 -23.21
N GLY A 378 19.08 -12.53 -24.10
CA GLY A 378 18.48 -13.87 -24.18
C GLY A 378 17.34 -14.12 -23.20
N ILE A 379 16.84 -13.09 -22.51
CA ILE A 379 15.77 -13.20 -21.52
C ILE A 379 14.42 -13.18 -22.22
N THR A 380 13.56 -14.17 -21.92
CA THR A 380 12.21 -14.23 -22.49
C THR A 380 11.24 -13.33 -21.71
N ILE A 381 10.69 -12.34 -22.38
CA ILE A 381 9.70 -11.40 -21.83
C ILE A 381 8.33 -11.64 -22.45
N HIS A 382 7.30 -11.70 -21.61
CA HIS A 382 5.92 -12.06 -22.00
C HIS A 382 5.01 -10.83 -22.13
N THR A 383 5.24 -9.79 -21.34
CA THR A 383 4.45 -8.55 -21.34
C THR A 383 5.34 -7.33 -21.09
N ASN A 384 4.88 -6.15 -21.52
CA ASN A 384 5.41 -4.86 -21.07
C ASN A 384 4.21 -3.94 -20.77
N GLN A 385 3.92 -3.70 -19.49
CA GLN A 385 2.81 -2.83 -19.07
C GLN A 385 3.26 -1.36 -19.16
N ILE A 386 2.62 -0.60 -20.05
CA ILE A 386 2.95 0.80 -20.33
C ILE A 386 1.74 1.71 -20.11
N GLN A 387 1.99 2.98 -19.85
CA GLN A 387 0.99 4.04 -20.02
C GLN A 387 1.04 4.54 -21.47
N VAL A 388 -0.08 4.42 -22.18
CA VAL A 388 -0.20 4.79 -23.61
C VAL A 388 -0.81 6.17 -23.80
#